data_AF-A0A849UDY0-F1
#
_entry.id   AF-A0A849UDY0-F1
#
_cell.length_a   1.000
_cell.length_b   1.000
_cell.length_c   1.000
_cell.angle_alpha   90.00
_cell.angle_beta   90.00
_cell.angle_gamma   90.00
#
_symmetry.space_group_name_H-M   'P 1'
#
loop_
_entity.id
_entity.type
_entity.pdbx_description
1 polymer ?
#
loop_
_entity_poly.entity_id
_entity_poly.type
_entity_poly.pdbx_seq_one_letter_code
_entity_poly.pdbx_strand_id
1 'polypeptide(L)'
;MKNFTFEINTALLSQVMIDKLHSIEKDIKTGLREFGINTEDDLNNLQYLIIFHTNDNFKDEVFINGKLTNAKELDSRLLVYGMALSCFYAAKFTLEHKPYSTFIESIFEAESFLFSLKYKLPFSSEAIEDIQRNHSSEIGKKGALAMLAKSEKQKAIVEVKRYWDRYQKDPYIYESQAAFARDMIDKFEILKSSASIERRCRKWRENLLS
;
A
#
# COMPACT_ATOMS: atom_id res chain seq x y z
N MET A 1 6.03 28.65 16.52
CA MET A 1 5.69 27.37 15.85
C MET A 1 4.29 27.53 15.26
N LYS A 2 4.15 27.57 13.93
CA LYS A 2 2.84 27.61 13.26
C LYS A 2 2.35 26.17 13.10
N ASN A 3 1.23 25.81 13.72
CA ASN A 3 0.56 24.54 13.48
C ASN A 3 0.10 24.50 12.03
N PHE A 4 0.79 23.73 11.19
CA PHE A 4 0.32 23.36 9.86
C PHE A 4 -0.69 22.23 10.02
N THR A 5 -1.95 22.57 10.28
CA THR A 5 -3.05 21.63 10.12
C THR A 5 -3.21 21.37 8.63
N PHE A 6 -2.90 20.14 8.24
CA PHE A 6 -3.09 19.65 6.88
C PHE A 6 -4.60 19.48 6.68
N GLU A 7 -5.26 20.47 6.10
CA GLU A 7 -6.62 20.30 5.58
C GLU A 7 -6.53 19.38 4.37
N ILE A 8 -6.50 18.07 4.63
CA ILE A 8 -6.81 17.08 3.60
C ILE A 8 -8.22 17.43 3.14
N ASN A 9 -8.37 17.76 1.87
CA ASN A 9 -9.68 17.97 1.27
C ASN A 9 -10.48 16.67 1.45
N THR A 10 -11.39 16.68 2.42
CA THR A 10 -12.20 15.53 2.83
C THR A 10 -13.05 15.00 1.69
N ALA A 11 -13.43 15.85 0.73
CA ALA A 11 -14.14 15.45 -0.47
C ALA A 11 -13.24 14.64 -1.42
N LEU A 12 -11.98 15.06 -1.61
CA LEU A 12 -11.02 14.33 -2.45
C LEU A 12 -10.70 12.97 -1.85
N LEU A 13 -10.50 12.90 -0.53
CA LEU A 13 -10.23 11.64 0.17
C LEU A 13 -11.44 10.68 0.08
N SER A 14 -12.65 11.20 0.26
CA SER A 14 -13.89 10.43 0.11
C SER A 14 -14.02 9.86 -1.30
N GLN A 15 -13.74 10.64 -2.35
CA GLN A 15 -13.84 10.17 -3.73
C GLN A 15 -12.84 9.05 -4.05
N VAL A 16 -11.58 9.21 -3.63
CA VAL A 16 -10.55 8.17 -3.84
C VAL A 16 -10.94 6.87 -3.12
N MET A 17 -11.54 6.97 -1.92
CA MET A 17 -12.03 5.79 -1.19
C MET A 17 -13.23 5.13 -1.89
N ILE A 18 -14.18 5.92 -2.41
CA ILE A 18 -15.32 5.42 -3.18
C ILE A 18 -14.86 4.68 -4.44
N ASP A 19 -13.92 5.24 -5.19
CA ASP A 19 -13.39 4.61 -6.40
C ASP A 19 -12.69 3.29 -6.08
N LYS A 20 -11.95 3.26 -4.96
CA LYS A 20 -11.27 2.05 -4.47
C LYS A 20 -12.26 0.97 -4.03
N LEU A 21 -13.34 1.36 -3.33
CA LEU A 21 -14.42 0.47 -2.95
C LEU A 21 -15.10 -0.15 -4.18
N HIS A 22 -15.42 0.64 -5.21
CA HIS A 22 -16.01 0.10 -6.44
C HIS A 22 -15.08 -0.89 -7.14
N SER A 23 -13.76 -0.65 -7.14
CA SER A 23 -12.78 -1.61 -7.68
C SER A 23 -12.80 -2.92 -6.89
N ILE A 24 -12.81 -2.85 -5.56
CA ILE A 24 -12.89 -4.01 -4.66
C ILE A 24 -14.17 -4.80 -4.91
N GLU A 25 -15.33 -4.12 -4.98
CA GLU A 25 -16.63 -4.74 -5.25
C GLU A 25 -16.62 -5.50 -6.59
N LYS A 26 -16.06 -4.88 -7.63
CA LYS A 26 -15.93 -5.49 -8.95
C LYS A 26 -15.09 -6.76 -8.91
N ASP A 27 -13.97 -6.75 -8.20
CA ASP A 27 -13.08 -7.91 -8.07
C ASP A 27 -13.76 -9.05 -7.29
N ILE A 28 -14.46 -8.73 -6.20
CA ILE A 28 -15.25 -9.70 -5.42
C ILE A 28 -16.35 -10.32 -6.31
N LYS A 29 -17.14 -9.48 -6.99
CA LYS A 29 -18.22 -9.95 -7.88
C LYS A 29 -17.66 -10.81 -9.03
N THR A 30 -16.48 -10.48 -9.56
CA THR A 30 -15.84 -11.27 -10.61
C THR A 30 -15.44 -12.65 -10.10
N GLY A 31 -14.83 -12.74 -8.90
CA GLY A 31 -14.49 -14.02 -8.29
C GLY A 31 -15.71 -14.87 -7.95
N LEU A 32 -16.78 -14.27 -7.43
CA LEU A 32 -18.02 -14.98 -7.09
C LEU A 32 -18.70 -15.62 -8.32
N ARG A 33 -18.58 -15.01 -9.51
CA ARG A 33 -19.09 -15.60 -10.76
C ARG A 33 -18.42 -16.92 -11.13
N GLU A 34 -17.16 -17.13 -10.74
CA GLU A 34 -16.48 -18.42 -10.94
C GLU A 34 -17.15 -19.56 -10.16
N PHE A 35 -17.92 -19.22 -9.12
CA PHE A 35 -18.69 -20.16 -8.29
C PHE A 35 -20.18 -20.22 -8.66
N GLY A 36 -20.58 -19.62 -9.79
CA GLY A 36 -21.96 -19.63 -10.26
C GLY A 36 -22.88 -18.57 -9.63
N ILE A 37 -22.33 -17.65 -8.83
CA ILE A 37 -23.05 -16.54 -8.20
C ILE A 37 -23.06 -15.38 -9.19
N ASN A 38 -24.14 -15.28 -9.95
CA ASN A 38 -24.20 -14.41 -11.13
C ASN A 38 -25.21 -13.28 -11.01
N THR A 39 -26.19 -13.41 -10.11
CA THR A 39 -27.29 -12.46 -9.96
C THR A 39 -27.17 -11.64 -8.67
N GLU A 40 -27.82 -10.48 -8.65
CA GLU A 40 -27.90 -9.67 -7.42
C GLU A 40 -28.68 -10.40 -6.32
N ASP A 41 -29.64 -11.26 -6.70
CA ASP A 41 -30.35 -12.12 -5.74
C ASP A 41 -29.41 -13.16 -5.13
N ASP A 42 -28.49 -13.76 -5.90
CA ASP A 42 -27.48 -14.67 -5.35
C ASP A 42 -26.59 -13.94 -4.34
N LEU A 43 -26.19 -12.71 -4.65
CA LEU A 43 -25.37 -11.86 -3.77
C LEU A 43 -26.11 -11.44 -2.50
N ASN A 44 -27.39 -11.08 -2.62
CA ASN A 44 -28.23 -10.77 -1.48
C ASN A 44 -28.43 -12.00 -0.58
N ASN A 45 -28.57 -13.18 -1.19
CA ASN A 45 -28.66 -14.43 -0.45
C ASN A 45 -27.33 -14.79 0.25
N LEU A 46 -26.19 -14.36 -0.32
CA LEU A 46 -24.86 -14.43 0.29
C LEU A 46 -24.58 -13.37 1.35
N GLN A 47 -25.25 -12.21 1.34
CA GLN A 47 -25.10 -11.23 2.43
C GLN A 47 -25.55 -11.80 3.78
N TYR A 48 -26.43 -12.81 3.76
CA TYR A 48 -26.82 -13.56 4.96
C TYR A 48 -25.80 -14.63 5.39
N LEU A 49 -24.62 -14.67 4.77
CA LEU A 49 -23.46 -15.44 5.20
C LEU A 49 -22.89 -14.83 6.49
N ILE A 50 -23.64 -14.98 7.59
CA ILE A 50 -23.18 -14.67 8.93
C ILE A 50 -22.27 -15.82 9.34
N ILE A 51 -20.96 -15.58 9.30
CA ILE A 51 -19.98 -16.51 9.83
C ILE A 51 -20.05 -16.39 11.36
N PHE A 52 -20.71 -17.35 12.00
CA PHE A 52 -20.74 -17.49 13.46
C PHE A 52 -19.38 -17.99 13.94
N HIS A 53 -18.39 -17.12 14.06
CA HIS A 53 -17.06 -17.51 14.57
C HIS A 53 -16.85 -17.29 16.07
N THR A 54 -17.92 -17.15 16.86
CA THR A 54 -17.80 -16.75 18.28
C THR A 54 -18.46 -17.70 19.29
N ASN A 55 -19.09 -18.79 18.86
CA ASN A 55 -19.68 -19.76 19.78
C ASN A 55 -19.01 -21.13 19.59
N ASP A 56 -18.41 -21.66 20.65
CA ASP A 56 -17.67 -22.93 20.63
C ASP A 56 -18.49 -24.12 20.11
N ASN A 57 -19.82 -23.99 20.08
CA ASN A 57 -20.76 -25.01 19.61
C ASN A 57 -20.99 -25.01 18.08
N PHE A 58 -20.54 -24.00 17.33
CA PHE A 58 -20.83 -23.84 15.89
C PHE A 58 -19.57 -23.70 15.02
N LYS A 59 -18.44 -24.27 15.46
CA LYS A 59 -17.11 -24.03 14.87
C LYS A 59 -16.96 -24.36 13.37
N ASP A 60 -17.89 -25.11 12.79
CA ASP A 60 -17.81 -25.59 11.42
C ASP A 60 -19.12 -25.38 10.63
N GLU A 61 -19.98 -24.42 11.00
CA GLU A 61 -21.27 -24.22 10.32
C GLU A 61 -21.43 -22.80 9.76
N VAL A 62 -21.87 -22.71 8.51
CA VAL A 62 -22.06 -21.48 7.75
C VAL A 62 -23.49 -21.43 7.24
N PHE A 63 -24.16 -20.29 7.41
CA PHE A 63 -25.53 -20.11 6.94
C PHE A 63 -25.56 -19.57 5.51
N ILE A 64 -26.07 -20.35 4.56
CA ILE A 64 -26.16 -19.98 3.15
C ILE A 64 -27.62 -20.13 2.71
N ASN A 65 -28.23 -19.05 2.23
CA ASN A 65 -29.58 -19.05 1.65
C ASN A 65 -30.64 -19.70 2.57
N GLY A 66 -30.59 -19.41 3.88
CA GLY A 66 -31.55 -19.99 4.82
C GLY A 66 -31.20 -21.39 5.31
N LYS A 67 -30.05 -21.96 4.92
CA LYS A 67 -29.61 -23.30 5.30
C LYS A 67 -28.27 -23.29 6.02
N LEU A 68 -28.18 -24.02 7.13
CA LEU A 68 -26.91 -24.35 7.75
C LEU A 68 -26.14 -25.34 6.87
N THR A 69 -24.90 -25.04 6.55
CA THR A 69 -24.00 -25.85 5.73
C THR A 69 -22.68 -26.04 6.47
N ASN A 70 -22.04 -27.20 6.35
CA ASN A 70 -20.75 -27.44 6.99
C ASN A 70 -19.64 -26.65 6.28
N ALA A 71 -18.89 -25.84 7.03
CA ALA A 71 -17.77 -25.02 6.56
C ALA A 71 -16.68 -25.85 5.87
N LYS A 72 -16.48 -27.11 6.28
CA LYS A 72 -15.51 -28.04 5.69
C LYS A 72 -15.91 -28.53 4.31
N GLU A 73 -17.19 -28.43 3.96
CA GLU A 73 -17.72 -28.82 2.65
C GLU A 73 -17.70 -27.65 1.65
N LEU A 74 -17.45 -26.42 2.12
CA LEU A 74 -17.32 -25.25 1.26
C LEU A 74 -15.92 -25.14 0.66
N ASP A 75 -15.85 -24.71 -0.61
CA ASP A 75 -14.57 -24.27 -1.19
C ASP A 75 -14.07 -23.08 -0.37
N SER A 76 -12.87 -23.22 0.21
CA SER A 76 -12.18 -22.17 0.97
C SER A 76 -12.18 -20.80 0.28
N ARG A 77 -12.17 -20.74 -1.06
CA ARG A 77 -12.24 -19.48 -1.81
C ARG A 77 -13.61 -18.82 -1.68
N LEU A 78 -14.69 -19.60 -1.71
CA LEU A 78 -16.06 -19.09 -1.54
C LEU A 78 -16.24 -18.47 -0.15
N LEU A 79 -15.67 -19.10 0.88
CA LEU A 79 -15.66 -18.55 2.24
C LEU A 79 -14.96 -17.19 2.30
N VAL A 80 -13.80 -17.05 1.65
CA VAL A 80 -13.04 -15.80 1.65
C VAL A 80 -13.73 -14.72 0.83
N TYR A 81 -14.33 -15.05 -0.31
CA TYR A 81 -15.13 -14.08 -1.07
C TYR A 81 -16.34 -13.62 -0.27
N GLY A 82 -16.99 -14.53 0.46
CA GLY A 82 -18.07 -14.20 1.40
C GLY A 82 -17.61 -13.25 2.51
N MET A 83 -16.45 -13.53 3.13
CA MET A 83 -15.85 -12.64 4.14
C MET A 83 -15.52 -11.26 3.58
N ALA A 84 -14.87 -11.22 2.41
CA ALA A 84 -14.52 -9.96 1.75
C ALA A 84 -15.77 -9.14 1.41
N LEU A 85 -16.85 -9.80 0.95
CA LEU A 85 -18.13 -9.16 0.67
C LEU A 85 -18.78 -8.61 1.95
N SER A 86 -18.77 -9.36 3.04
CA SER A 86 -19.29 -8.92 4.34
C SER A 86 -18.51 -7.73 4.91
N CYS A 87 -17.17 -7.76 4.85
CA CYS A 87 -16.32 -6.62 5.23
C CYS A 87 -16.58 -5.39 4.34
N PHE A 88 -16.77 -5.59 3.03
CA PHE A 88 -17.10 -4.52 2.09
C PHE A 88 -18.42 -3.83 2.46
N TYR A 89 -19.50 -4.60 2.70
CA TYR A 89 -20.79 -4.02 3.08
C TYR A 89 -20.76 -3.41 4.48
N ALA A 90 -20.01 -3.97 5.43
CA ALA A 90 -19.79 -3.36 6.73
C ALA A 90 -19.06 -2.00 6.61
N ALA A 91 -18.05 -1.91 5.73
CA ALA A 91 -17.34 -0.68 5.45
C ALA A 91 -18.26 0.37 4.78
N LYS A 92 -19.06 -0.04 3.80
CA LYS A 92 -20.06 0.83 3.15
C LYS A 92 -21.10 1.36 4.15
N PHE A 93 -21.65 0.50 4.99
CA PHE A 93 -22.57 0.89 6.06
C PHE A 93 -21.91 1.88 7.05
N THR A 94 -20.66 1.63 7.41
CA THR A 94 -19.89 2.51 8.32
C THR A 94 -19.64 3.88 7.71
N LEU A 95 -19.33 3.98 6.42
CA LEU A 95 -19.23 5.28 5.71
C LEU A 95 -20.52 6.10 5.81
N GLU A 96 -21.66 5.43 5.70
CA GLU A 96 -22.95 6.10 5.69
C GLU A 96 -23.38 6.51 7.11
N HIS A 97 -22.93 5.83 8.17
CA HIS A 97 -23.56 5.91 9.51
C HIS A 97 -22.61 6.15 10.69
N LYS A 98 -21.27 6.11 10.53
CA LYS A 98 -20.29 6.11 11.64
C LYS A 98 -19.03 6.96 11.37
N PRO A 99 -18.24 7.30 12.42
CA PRO A 99 -17.00 8.06 12.27
C PRO A 99 -15.91 7.33 11.46
N TYR A 100 -15.13 8.12 10.74
CA TYR A 100 -14.13 7.70 9.72
C TYR A 100 -13.06 6.70 10.17
N SER A 101 -12.78 6.57 11.48
CA SER A 101 -11.70 5.69 12.00
C SER A 101 -12.04 4.20 11.89
N THR A 102 -13.28 3.82 12.19
CA THR A 102 -13.72 2.41 12.14
C THR A 102 -13.81 1.90 10.69
N PHE A 103 -14.02 2.81 9.75
CA PHE A 103 -14.12 2.51 8.32
C PHE A 103 -12.76 2.10 7.71
N ILE A 104 -11.68 2.77 8.12
CA ILE A 104 -10.33 2.48 7.61
C ILE A 104 -9.91 1.05 7.99
N GLU A 105 -10.18 0.63 9.22
CA GLU A 105 -9.88 -0.73 9.70
C GLU A 105 -10.61 -1.80 8.86
N SER A 106 -11.91 -1.61 8.60
CA SER A 106 -12.69 -2.54 7.78
C SER A 106 -12.22 -2.63 6.32
N ILE A 107 -11.74 -1.53 5.72
CA ILE A 107 -11.14 -1.56 4.38
C ILE A 107 -9.83 -2.35 4.39
N PHE A 108 -8.96 -2.11 5.38
CA PHE A 108 -7.68 -2.82 5.45
C PHE A 108 -7.85 -4.32 5.62
N GLU A 109 -8.84 -4.75 6.41
CA GLU A 109 -9.20 -6.15 6.52
C GLU A 109 -9.67 -6.73 5.17
N ALA A 110 -10.60 -6.07 4.49
CA ALA A 110 -11.09 -6.51 3.18
C ALA A 110 -9.98 -6.63 2.12
N GLU A 111 -9.06 -5.66 2.06
CA GLU A 111 -7.91 -5.71 1.16
C GLU A 111 -6.95 -6.86 1.48
N SER A 112 -6.74 -7.15 2.77
CA SER A 112 -5.88 -8.24 3.21
C SER A 112 -6.45 -9.61 2.79
N PHE A 113 -7.77 -9.78 2.87
CA PHE A 113 -8.46 -10.98 2.38
C PHE A 113 -8.35 -11.14 0.86
N LEU A 114 -8.59 -10.07 0.10
CA LEU A 114 -8.47 -10.09 -1.37
C LEU A 114 -7.04 -10.32 -1.84
N PHE A 115 -6.06 -9.75 -1.16
CA PHE A 115 -4.65 -10.01 -1.44
C PHE A 115 -4.34 -11.49 -1.27
N SER A 116 -4.77 -12.09 -0.16
CA SER A 116 -4.55 -13.52 0.12
C SER A 116 -5.16 -14.43 -0.95
N LEU A 117 -6.37 -14.09 -1.43
CA LEU A 117 -7.02 -14.78 -2.55
C LEU A 117 -6.21 -14.69 -3.85
N LYS A 118 -5.79 -13.49 -4.23
CA LYS A 118 -5.06 -13.24 -5.49
C LYS A 118 -3.76 -14.04 -5.57
N TYR A 119 -3.08 -14.24 -4.45
CA TYR A 119 -1.79 -14.92 -4.40
C TYR A 119 -1.88 -16.38 -3.94
N LYS A 120 -3.09 -16.94 -3.79
CA LYS A 120 -3.32 -18.32 -3.30
C LYS A 120 -2.53 -18.62 -2.02
N LEU A 121 -2.43 -17.65 -1.13
CA LEU A 121 -1.63 -17.81 0.07
C LEU A 121 -2.39 -18.72 1.05
N PRO A 122 -1.70 -19.70 1.67
CA PRO A 122 -2.32 -20.48 2.73
C PRO A 122 -2.71 -19.53 3.88
N PHE A 123 -3.93 -19.66 4.39
CA PHE A 123 -4.43 -18.93 5.56
C PHE A 123 -3.81 -19.45 6.88
N SER A 124 -2.50 -19.70 6.90
CA SER A 124 -1.81 -19.91 8.17
C SER A 124 -1.60 -18.56 8.85
N SER A 125 -1.72 -18.52 10.18
CA SER A 125 -1.40 -17.32 10.98
C SER A 125 -0.02 -16.75 10.60
N GLU A 126 0.94 -17.65 10.35
CA GLU A 126 2.30 -17.30 9.96
C GLU A 126 2.39 -16.56 8.61
N ALA A 127 1.63 -16.98 7.60
CA ALA A 127 1.61 -16.31 6.31
C ALA A 127 1.00 -14.90 6.40
N ILE A 128 -0.04 -14.73 7.22
CA ILE A 128 -0.67 -13.42 7.46
C ILE A 128 0.31 -12.49 8.18
N GLU A 129 1.01 -12.98 9.20
CA GLU A 129 2.03 -12.21 9.93
C GLU A 129 3.18 -11.77 9.01
N ASP A 130 3.64 -12.63 8.11
CA ASP A 130 4.69 -12.29 7.15
C ASP A 130 4.23 -11.25 6.14
N ILE A 131 2.98 -11.32 5.65
CA ILE A 131 2.40 -10.28 4.78
C ILE A 131 2.35 -8.94 5.52
N GLN A 132 1.86 -8.92 6.76
CA GLN A 132 1.78 -7.72 7.58
C GLN A 132 3.17 -7.12 7.86
N ARG A 133 4.16 -7.98 8.16
CA ARG A 133 5.56 -7.59 8.38
C ARG A 133 6.17 -6.97 7.12
N ASN A 134 5.97 -7.60 5.97
CA ASN A 134 6.45 -7.10 4.68
C ASN A 134 5.77 -5.78 4.31
N HIS A 135 4.45 -5.67 4.52
CA HIS A 135 3.71 -4.45 4.24
C HIS A 135 4.16 -3.29 5.14
N SER A 136 4.32 -3.53 6.44
CA SER A 136 4.83 -2.54 7.40
C SER A 136 6.26 -2.10 7.05
N SER A 137 7.11 -3.04 6.60
CA SER A 137 8.46 -2.75 6.10
C SER A 137 8.42 -1.82 4.88
N GLU A 138 7.56 -2.11 3.90
CA GLU A 138 7.40 -1.28 2.70
C GLU A 138 6.85 0.11 3.00
N ILE A 139 5.87 0.23 3.89
CA ILE A 139 5.37 1.52 4.37
C ILE A 139 6.51 2.30 5.06
N GLY A 140 7.27 1.65 5.93
CA GLY A 140 8.43 2.24 6.62
C GLY A 140 9.48 2.76 5.63
N LYS A 141 9.83 1.98 4.61
CA LYS A 141 10.74 2.39 3.54
C LYS A 141 10.21 3.61 2.78
N LYS A 142 8.95 3.60 2.37
CA LYS A 142 8.33 4.72 1.65
C LYS A 142 8.28 5.99 2.51
N GLY A 143 7.95 5.87 3.79
CA GLY A 143 7.96 6.98 4.74
C GLY A 143 9.36 7.58 4.90
N ALA A 144 10.38 6.72 5.10
CA ALA A 144 11.77 7.15 5.18
C ALA A 144 12.24 7.85 3.90
N LEU A 145 11.90 7.32 2.72
CA LEU A 145 12.21 7.95 1.44
C LEU A 145 11.52 9.30 1.27
N ALA A 146 10.27 9.43 1.69
CA ALA A 146 9.54 10.71 1.64
C ALA A 146 10.15 11.75 2.60
N MET A 147 10.58 11.34 3.78
CA MET A 147 11.31 12.22 4.71
C MET A 147 12.66 12.64 4.14
N LEU A 148 13.41 11.70 3.55
CA LEU A 148 14.68 11.99 2.89
C LEU A 148 14.53 12.94 1.70
N ALA A 149 13.48 12.77 0.89
CA ALA A 149 13.14 13.65 -0.23
C ALA A 149 12.85 15.09 0.22
N LYS A 150 12.30 15.27 1.43
CA LYS A 150 12.07 16.58 2.03
C LYS A 150 13.33 17.24 2.58
N SER A 151 14.41 16.49 2.79
CA SER A 151 15.65 17.05 3.34
C SER A 151 16.32 18.01 2.36
N GLU A 152 16.72 19.18 2.84
CA GLU A 152 17.48 20.17 2.07
C GLU A 152 18.79 19.58 1.52
N LYS A 153 19.40 18.67 2.29
CA LYS A 153 20.60 17.93 1.88
C LYS A 153 20.34 17.11 0.61
N GLN A 154 19.21 16.42 0.51
CA GLN A 154 18.90 15.62 -0.67
C GLN A 154 18.63 16.51 -1.89
N LYS A 155 17.97 17.66 -1.70
CA LYS A 155 17.81 18.68 -2.77
C LYS A 155 19.17 19.16 -3.27
N ALA A 156 20.09 19.48 -2.36
CA ALA A 156 21.46 19.87 -2.73
C ALA A 156 22.18 18.76 -3.52
N ILE A 157 22.04 17.49 -3.12
CA ILE A 157 22.62 16.36 -3.87
C ILE A 157 22.04 16.23 -5.29
N VAL A 158 20.76 16.51 -5.49
CA VAL A 158 20.13 16.53 -6.83
C VAL A 158 20.72 17.63 -7.69
N GLU A 159 20.91 18.83 -7.13
CA GLU A 159 21.56 19.94 -7.87
C GLU A 159 23.02 19.61 -8.18
N VAL A 160 23.79 19.07 -7.22
CA VAL A 160 25.17 18.61 -7.46
C VAL A 160 25.23 17.62 -8.62
N LYS A 161 24.25 16.72 -8.75
CA LYS A 161 24.20 15.81 -9.90
C LYS A 161 24.01 16.57 -11.24
N ARG A 162 23.21 17.63 -11.27
CA ARG A 162 23.07 18.47 -12.48
C ARG A 162 24.37 19.18 -12.85
N TYR A 163 25.09 19.72 -11.86
CA TYR A 163 26.43 20.28 -12.08
C TYR A 163 27.43 19.22 -12.57
N TRP A 164 27.35 18.01 -12.02
CA TRP A 164 28.14 16.88 -12.47
C TRP A 164 27.85 16.53 -13.94
N ASP A 165 26.58 16.42 -14.33
CA ASP A 165 26.18 16.11 -15.70
C ASP A 165 26.67 17.19 -16.68
N ARG A 166 26.67 18.46 -16.26
CA ARG A 166 27.27 19.56 -17.04
C ARG A 166 28.79 19.41 -17.16
N TYR A 167 29.48 19.12 -16.06
CA TYR A 167 30.92 18.87 -16.07
C TYR A 167 31.31 17.67 -16.94
N GLN A 168 30.50 16.61 -17.00
CA GLN A 168 30.75 15.49 -17.92
C GLN A 168 30.61 15.89 -19.39
N LYS A 169 29.75 16.87 -19.72
CA LYS A 169 29.62 17.40 -21.08
C LYS A 169 30.72 18.38 -21.45
N ASP A 170 31.22 19.13 -20.47
CA ASP A 170 32.28 20.11 -20.64
C ASP A 170 33.35 19.92 -19.54
N PRO A 171 34.34 19.03 -19.78
CA PRO A 171 35.39 18.72 -18.82
C PRO A 171 36.33 19.89 -18.51
N TYR A 172 36.29 20.98 -19.28
CA TYR A 172 37.17 22.13 -19.04
C TYR A 172 36.68 23.03 -17.90
N ILE A 173 35.44 22.84 -17.42
CA ILE A 173 34.88 23.62 -16.30
C ILE A 173 35.67 23.38 -15.00
N TYR A 174 36.12 22.15 -14.76
CA TYR A 174 36.90 21.80 -13.57
C TYR A 174 38.11 20.98 -13.94
N GLU A 175 39.27 21.33 -13.38
CA GLU A 175 40.53 20.62 -13.64
C GLU A 175 40.52 19.16 -13.15
N SER A 176 39.73 18.88 -12.11
CA SER A 176 39.65 17.54 -11.52
C SER A 176 38.34 17.32 -10.77
N GLN A 177 38.03 16.05 -10.51
CA GLN A 177 36.89 15.67 -9.65
C GLN A 177 37.00 16.25 -8.23
N ALA A 178 38.23 16.41 -7.71
CA ALA A 178 38.45 17.02 -6.40
C ALA A 178 38.24 18.54 -6.41
N ALA A 179 38.53 19.22 -7.54
CA ALA A 179 38.19 20.63 -7.73
C ALA A 179 36.67 20.83 -7.79
N PHE A 180 35.97 20.00 -8.57
CA PHE A 180 34.51 19.95 -8.59
C PHE A 180 33.92 19.73 -7.19
N ALA A 181 34.40 18.74 -6.45
CA ALA A 181 33.85 18.41 -5.13
C ALA A 181 34.03 19.55 -4.10
N ARG A 182 35.14 20.29 -4.16
CA ARG A 182 35.36 21.47 -3.32
C ARG A 182 34.40 22.60 -3.67
N ASP A 183 34.27 22.93 -4.96
CA ASP A 183 33.34 23.97 -5.42
C ASP A 183 31.88 23.65 -5.07
N MET A 184 31.48 22.37 -5.10
CA MET A 184 30.14 21.97 -4.66
C MET A 184 29.91 22.11 -3.15
N ILE A 185 30.95 22.00 -2.32
CA ILE A 185 30.81 22.29 -0.87
C ILE A 185 30.63 23.79 -0.67
N ASP A 186 31.42 24.60 -1.36
CA ASP A 186 31.36 26.06 -1.25
C ASP A 186 30.00 26.59 -1.73
N LYS A 187 29.41 25.98 -2.77
CA LYS A 187 28.06 26.34 -3.26
C LYS A 187 26.92 25.83 -2.37
N PHE A 188 27.11 24.70 -1.68
CA PHE A 188 26.06 24.04 -0.91
C PHE A 188 26.56 23.76 0.51
N GLU A 189 26.49 24.75 1.40
CA GLU A 189 27.00 24.69 2.79
C GLU A 189 26.50 23.47 3.60
N ILE A 190 25.33 22.94 3.26
CA ILE A 190 24.77 21.74 3.90
C ILE A 190 25.57 20.45 3.58
N LEU A 191 26.41 20.48 2.55
CA LEU A 191 27.31 19.41 2.15
C LEU A 191 28.68 19.61 2.79
N LYS A 192 28.97 18.86 3.85
CA LYS A 192 30.18 19.09 4.67
C LYS A 192 31.44 18.32 4.24
N SER A 193 31.36 17.47 3.22
CA SER A 193 32.44 16.52 2.93
C SER A 193 32.67 16.33 1.42
N SER A 194 33.85 16.71 0.95
CA SER A 194 34.32 16.51 -0.43
C SER A 194 34.38 15.03 -0.76
N ALA A 195 34.94 14.22 0.14
CA ALA A 195 35.02 12.77 0.00
C ALA A 195 33.65 12.12 -0.28
N SER A 196 32.59 12.62 0.36
CA SER A 196 31.21 12.16 0.11
C SER A 196 30.73 12.47 -1.32
N ILE A 197 31.04 13.68 -1.81
CA ILE A 197 30.70 14.12 -3.17
C ILE A 197 31.51 13.31 -4.20
N GLU A 198 32.81 13.15 -3.98
CA GLU A 198 33.68 12.36 -4.87
C GLU A 198 33.24 10.90 -4.98
N ARG A 199 32.85 10.28 -3.85
CA ARG A 199 32.31 8.92 -3.85
C ARG A 199 31.03 8.82 -4.68
N ARG A 200 30.16 9.83 -4.63
CA ARG A 200 28.93 9.88 -5.46
C ARG A 200 29.26 10.04 -6.94
N CYS A 201 30.21 10.91 -7.28
CA CYS A 201 30.67 11.09 -8.65
C CYS A 201 31.19 9.77 -9.25
N ARG A 202 31.98 9.00 -8.48
CA ARG A 202 32.45 7.67 -8.90
C ARG A 202 31.30 6.73 -9.22
N LYS A 203 30.32 6.62 -8.32
CA LYS A 203 29.12 5.79 -8.54
C LYS A 203 28.30 6.23 -9.74
N TRP A 204 28.13 7.53 -9.96
CA TRP A 204 27.42 8.03 -11.14
C TRP A 204 28.15 7.70 -12.43
N ARG A 205 29.48 7.76 -12.42
CA ARG A 205 30.30 7.33 -13.56
C ARG A 205 30.16 5.82 -13.82
N GLU A 206 30.20 4.99 -12.79
CA GLU A 206 29.99 3.53 -12.91
C GLU A 206 28.63 3.22 -13.55
N ASN A 207 27.55 3.88 -13.10
CA ASN A 207 26.20 3.69 -13.63
C ASN A 207 26.00 4.19 -15.08
N LEU A 208 26.90 5.03 -15.60
CA LEU A 208 26.85 5.48 -17.00
C LEU A 208 27.55 4.49 -17.95
N LEU A 209 28.39 3.61 -17.40
CA LEU A 209 29.17 2.63 -18.15
C LEU A 209 28.56 1.22 -18.14
N SER A 210 27.60 0.98 -17.25
CA SER A 210 26.79 -0.25 -17.16
C SER A 210 25.57 -0.18 -18.07
#